data_AF-A0A9Q9MF42-F1
#
_entry.id   AF-A0A9Q9MF42-F1
#
_cell.length_a   1.000
_cell.length_b   1.000
_cell.length_c   1.000
_cell.angle_alpha   90.00
_cell.angle_beta   90.00
_cell.angle_gamma   90.00
#
_symmetry.space_group_name_H-M   'P 1'
#
loop_
_entity.id
_entity.type
_entity.pdbx_description
1 polymer ?
#
loop_
_entity_poly.entity_id
_entity_poly.type
_entity_poly.pdbx_seq_one_letter_code
_entity_poly.pdbx_strand_id
1 'polypeptide(L)'
;MEMVVARHGGEFRLQRVPAELVPAVGRAGFGARDGYWCKRFPDDTPHLDRAWANFQRLILPMLRQVAGLDPVPWAEALEEVCRRLEPAGVDWWLTGSAALAVRGIAVSPGDLDLVVADGDAVRVGELLLDGLMEPVAPADWFCSWWGRAMLPPGGAGPAAAVPLGALGPAGSSVLVGAPEPGPGSASGRESGPAGGGAGARVEWVGGVGPAADEPLPTDFGPAAAARLETVRWRDWSVRVPPLDLQRAVSLRRGLHDRVALIDGSGASCVVDG
;
A
#
# COMPACT_ATOMS: atom_id res chain seq x y z
N MET A 1 8.64 -9.71 -22.88
CA MET A 1 8.91 -8.27 -23.09
C MET A 1 9.19 -7.68 -21.72
N GLU A 2 10.33 -7.06 -21.52
CA GLU A 2 10.68 -6.49 -20.22
C GLU A 2 10.10 -5.08 -20.04
N MET A 3 9.59 -4.81 -18.84
CA MET A 3 9.09 -3.50 -18.47
C MET A 3 10.27 -2.53 -18.31
N VAL A 4 10.14 -1.34 -18.88
CA VAL A 4 11.12 -0.26 -18.74
C VAL A 4 10.55 0.78 -17.80
N VAL A 5 11.35 1.23 -16.84
CA VAL A 5 11.01 2.34 -15.97
C VAL A 5 11.95 3.51 -16.22
N ALA A 6 11.44 4.73 -16.19
CA ALA A 6 12.26 5.94 -16.32
C ALA A 6 11.76 7.06 -15.39
N ARG A 7 12.65 7.99 -15.03
CA ARG A 7 12.29 9.20 -14.28
C ARG A 7 12.72 10.47 -14.99
N HIS A 8 11.84 11.47 -14.98
CA HIS A 8 12.12 12.81 -15.47
C HIS A 8 11.60 13.85 -14.46
N GLY A 9 12.49 14.50 -13.72
CA GLY A 9 12.10 15.30 -12.56
C GLY A 9 11.33 14.43 -11.54
N GLY A 10 10.19 14.90 -11.06
CA GLY A 10 9.24 14.16 -10.23
C GLY A 10 8.28 13.24 -11.00
N GLU A 11 8.48 12.99 -12.29
CA GLU A 11 7.64 12.08 -13.06
C GLU A 11 8.24 10.67 -13.16
N PHE A 12 7.53 9.67 -12.64
CA PHE A 12 7.88 8.26 -12.74
C PHE A 12 7.10 7.62 -13.89
N ARG A 13 7.80 6.97 -14.82
CA ARG A 13 7.24 6.43 -16.06
C ARG A 13 7.38 4.92 -16.14
N LEU A 14 6.36 4.28 -16.70
CA LEU A 14 6.33 2.87 -17.09
C LEU A 14 6.16 2.77 -18.60
N GLN A 15 7.06 2.04 -19.24
CA GLN A 15 7.10 1.78 -20.67
C GLN A 15 7.20 0.27 -20.91
N ARG A 16 6.76 -0.18 -22.09
CA ARG A 16 6.81 -1.61 -22.46
C ARG A 16 6.19 -2.54 -21.40
N VAL A 17 5.11 -2.07 -20.77
CA VAL A 17 4.39 -2.84 -19.75
C VAL A 17 3.84 -4.13 -20.41
N PRO A 18 4.09 -5.32 -19.82
CA PRO A 18 3.49 -6.57 -20.29
C PRO A 18 1.97 -6.46 -20.33
N ALA A 19 1.33 -7.01 -21.37
CA ALA A 19 -0.10 -6.82 -21.63
C ALA A 19 -0.97 -7.26 -20.45
N GLU A 20 -0.58 -8.33 -19.76
CA GLU A 20 -1.22 -8.88 -18.58
C GLU A 20 -1.18 -7.94 -17.36
N LEU A 21 -0.20 -7.01 -17.31
CA LEU A 21 -0.06 -6.03 -16.22
C LEU A 21 -0.70 -4.68 -16.53
N VAL A 22 -1.11 -4.41 -17.77
CA VAL A 22 -1.72 -3.12 -18.15
C VAL A 22 -2.94 -2.76 -17.29
N PRO A 23 -3.90 -3.68 -17.01
CA PRO A 23 -5.01 -3.36 -16.12
C PRO A 23 -4.55 -3.01 -14.69
N ALA A 24 -3.48 -3.64 -14.21
CA ALA A 24 -2.92 -3.38 -12.89
C ALA A 24 -2.25 -2.01 -12.81
N VAL A 25 -1.61 -1.55 -13.89
CA VAL A 25 -1.02 -0.19 -13.97
C VAL A 25 -2.10 0.88 -13.81
N GLY A 26 -3.24 0.72 -14.48
CA GLY A 26 -4.40 1.61 -14.32
C GLY A 26 -4.96 1.60 -12.90
N ARG A 27 -5.15 0.40 -12.30
CA ARG A 27 -5.62 0.27 -10.90
C ARG A 27 -4.62 0.82 -9.88
N ALA A 28 -3.33 0.83 -10.20
CA ALA A 28 -2.30 1.44 -9.36
C ALA A 28 -2.27 2.98 -9.45
N GLY A 29 -3.14 3.59 -10.27
CA GLY A 29 -3.31 5.03 -10.39
C GLY A 29 -2.34 5.71 -11.37
N PHE A 30 -1.71 4.97 -12.28
CA PHE A 30 -0.89 5.58 -13.32
C PHE A 30 -1.77 6.14 -14.44
N GLY A 31 -1.51 7.37 -14.86
CA GLY A 31 -2.17 7.99 -16.01
C GLY A 31 -1.55 7.52 -17.32
N ALA A 32 -2.39 7.22 -18.32
CA ALA A 32 -1.92 6.92 -19.68
C ALA A 32 -1.46 8.20 -20.40
N ARG A 33 -0.38 8.07 -21.17
CA ARG A 33 0.18 9.06 -22.10
C ARG A 33 0.57 8.36 -23.40
N ASP A 34 0.87 9.12 -24.45
CA ASP A 34 1.31 8.55 -25.72
C ASP A 34 2.59 7.73 -25.53
N GLY A 35 2.44 6.41 -25.56
CA GLY A 35 3.51 5.42 -25.49
C GLY A 35 4.02 5.05 -24.08
N TYR A 36 3.44 5.59 -23.00
CA TYR A 36 3.84 5.25 -21.63
C TYR A 36 2.76 5.55 -20.59
N TRP A 37 2.95 5.08 -19.36
CA TRP A 37 2.13 5.39 -18.19
C TRP A 37 2.95 6.19 -17.19
N CYS A 38 2.37 7.14 -16.46
CA CYS A 38 3.12 7.91 -15.47
C CYS A 38 2.33 8.31 -14.22
N LYS A 39 3.09 8.64 -13.17
CA LYS A 39 2.69 9.44 -12.03
C LYS A 39 3.65 10.62 -11.88
N ARG A 40 3.14 11.75 -11.41
CA ARG A 40 3.92 12.98 -11.25
C ARG A 40 3.82 13.48 -9.82
N PHE A 41 4.96 13.89 -9.30
CA PHE A 41 5.13 14.51 -7.99
C PHE A 41 5.85 15.86 -8.18
N PRO A 42 5.68 16.84 -7.26
CA PRO A 42 6.53 18.02 -7.23
C PRO A 42 8.02 17.67 -7.19
N ASP A 43 8.86 18.43 -7.89
CA ASP A 43 10.31 18.14 -8.01
C ASP A 43 11.03 18.25 -6.65
N ASP A 44 10.49 19.04 -5.73
CA ASP A 44 10.98 19.29 -4.38
C ASP A 44 10.37 18.35 -3.32
N THR A 45 9.59 17.33 -3.74
CA THR A 45 9.00 16.37 -2.81
C THR A 45 10.10 15.66 -2.00
N PRO A 46 10.00 15.60 -0.65
CA PRO A 46 10.96 14.90 0.19
C PRO A 46 11.20 13.45 -0.27
N HIS A 47 12.45 13.02 -0.19
CA HIS A 47 12.88 11.65 -0.48
C HIS A 47 12.59 11.14 -1.92
N LEU A 48 12.35 12.02 -2.88
CA LEU A 48 12.04 11.65 -4.27
C LEU A 48 13.08 10.69 -4.89
N ASP A 49 14.37 10.89 -4.62
CA ASP A 49 15.45 10.02 -5.10
C ASP A 49 15.39 8.61 -4.47
N ARG A 50 15.08 8.54 -3.17
CA ARG A 50 14.90 7.26 -2.48
C ARG A 50 13.64 6.55 -2.96
N ALA A 51 12.55 7.30 -3.16
CA ALA A 51 11.32 6.77 -3.72
C ALA A 51 11.55 6.21 -5.13
N TRP A 52 12.32 6.89 -5.97
CA TRP A 52 12.70 6.41 -7.29
C TRP A 52 13.51 5.10 -7.22
N ALA A 53 14.52 5.03 -6.35
CA ALA A 53 15.31 3.82 -6.14
C ALA A 53 14.44 2.61 -5.79
N ASN A 54 13.50 2.82 -4.87
CA ASN A 54 12.56 1.80 -4.45
C ASN A 54 11.57 1.45 -5.56
N PHE A 55 11.07 2.45 -6.28
CA PHE A 55 10.17 2.27 -7.42
C PHE A 55 10.77 1.33 -8.46
N GLN A 56 12.02 1.54 -8.85
CA GLN A 56 12.72 0.70 -9.83
C GLN A 56 12.76 -0.78 -9.41
N ARG A 57 12.90 -1.04 -8.11
CA ARG A 57 13.00 -2.39 -7.54
C ARG A 57 11.63 -3.04 -7.29
N LEU A 58 10.64 -2.25 -6.89
CA LEU A 58 9.41 -2.75 -6.25
C LEU A 58 8.17 -2.66 -7.14
N ILE A 59 8.22 -1.92 -8.25
CA ILE A 59 7.03 -1.71 -9.09
C ILE A 59 6.54 -2.98 -9.78
N LEU A 60 7.43 -3.83 -10.28
CA LEU A 60 6.99 -5.10 -10.89
C LEU A 60 6.31 -6.02 -9.87
N PRO A 61 6.90 -6.31 -8.69
CA PRO A 61 6.20 -7.08 -7.67
C PRO A 61 4.87 -6.47 -7.22
N MET A 62 4.82 -5.13 -7.04
CA MET A 62 3.57 -4.44 -6.70
C MET A 62 2.51 -4.63 -7.79
N LEU A 63 2.86 -4.48 -9.07
CA LEU A 63 1.91 -4.67 -10.17
C LEU A 63 1.42 -6.11 -10.29
N ARG A 64 2.26 -7.11 -9.98
CA ARG A 64 1.86 -8.52 -9.96
C ARG A 64 0.84 -8.79 -8.84
N GLN A 65 1.03 -8.20 -7.67
CA GLN A 65 0.03 -8.25 -6.58
C GLN A 65 -1.27 -7.56 -6.98
N VAL A 66 -1.21 -6.35 -7.55
CA VAL A 66 -2.40 -5.63 -8.04
C VAL A 66 -3.11 -6.41 -9.16
N ALA A 67 -2.38 -7.18 -9.95
CA ALA A 67 -2.92 -8.08 -10.98
C ALA A 67 -3.51 -9.39 -10.42
N GLY A 68 -3.33 -9.68 -9.13
CA GLY A 68 -3.74 -10.95 -8.51
C GLY A 68 -2.86 -12.13 -8.94
N LEU A 69 -1.68 -11.87 -9.49
CA LEU A 69 -0.73 -12.91 -9.93
C LEU A 69 0.11 -13.45 -8.78
N ASP A 70 0.37 -12.60 -7.78
CA ASP A 70 1.13 -12.95 -6.58
C ASP A 70 0.28 -12.67 -5.33
N PRO A 71 0.45 -13.47 -4.26
CA PRO A 71 -0.22 -13.21 -2.98
C PRO A 71 0.32 -11.94 -2.32
N VAL A 72 -0.51 -11.34 -1.47
CA VAL A 72 -0.17 -10.16 -0.67
C VAL A 72 0.12 -10.60 0.78
N PRO A 73 1.35 -10.45 1.29
CA PRO A 73 1.69 -10.78 2.68
C PRO A 73 1.23 -9.65 3.63
N TRP A 74 -0.08 -9.39 3.64
CA TRP A 74 -0.68 -8.24 4.32
C TRP A 74 -0.49 -8.29 5.84
N ALA A 75 -0.48 -9.49 6.42
CA ALA A 75 -0.35 -9.66 7.86
C ALA A 75 1.07 -9.27 8.34
N GLU A 76 2.10 -9.76 7.66
CA GLU A 76 3.50 -9.41 7.95
C GLU A 76 3.75 -7.92 7.74
N ALA A 77 3.16 -7.33 6.70
CA ALA A 77 3.27 -5.89 6.47
C ALA A 77 2.53 -5.07 7.52
N LEU A 78 1.36 -5.52 8.02
CA LEU A 78 0.61 -4.80 9.05
C LEU A 78 1.35 -4.84 10.39
N GLU A 79 1.96 -5.98 10.71
CA GLU A 79 2.83 -6.09 11.88
C GLU A 79 4.03 -5.13 11.78
N GLU A 80 4.60 -4.97 10.59
CA GLU A 80 5.68 -4.00 10.36
C GLU A 80 5.21 -2.54 10.48
N VAL A 81 3.99 -2.24 10.02
CA VAL A 81 3.35 -0.93 10.23
C VAL A 81 3.22 -0.67 11.73
N CYS A 82 2.60 -1.57 12.50
CA CYS A 82 2.46 -1.42 13.94
C CYS A 82 3.80 -1.23 14.64
N ARG A 83 4.80 -2.07 14.33
CA ARG A 83 6.14 -2.03 14.92
C ARG A 83 6.85 -0.69 14.70
N ARG A 84 6.61 -0.02 13.57
CA ARG A 84 7.27 1.24 13.22
C ARG A 84 6.49 2.47 13.67
N LEU A 85 5.16 2.44 13.58
CA LEU A 85 4.31 3.60 13.80
C LEU A 85 3.91 3.75 15.28
N GLU A 86 3.64 2.65 16.00
CA GLU A 86 3.18 2.73 17.40
C GLU A 86 4.25 3.32 18.34
N PRO A 87 5.51 2.86 18.35
CA PRO A 87 6.54 3.46 19.22
C PRO A 87 6.89 4.89 18.83
N ALA A 88 6.63 5.28 17.57
CA ALA A 88 6.83 6.64 17.08
C ALA A 88 5.70 7.60 17.49
N GLY A 89 4.61 7.07 18.07
CA GLY A 89 3.46 7.85 18.50
C GLY A 89 2.63 8.42 17.33
N VAL A 90 2.67 7.77 16.16
CA VAL A 90 1.87 8.20 15.01
C VAL A 90 0.39 7.96 15.28
N ASP A 91 -0.45 8.96 15.02
CA ASP A 91 -1.91 8.82 15.09
C ASP A 91 -2.45 8.28 13.76
N TRP A 92 -2.76 6.97 13.72
CA TRP A 92 -3.27 6.29 12.52
C TRP A 92 -4.36 5.24 12.80
N TRP A 93 -5.18 4.94 11.80
CA TRP A 93 -6.08 3.78 11.82
C TRP A 93 -6.09 3.04 10.49
N LEU A 94 -6.46 1.75 10.54
CA LEU A 94 -6.54 0.86 9.38
C LEU A 94 -7.95 0.93 8.78
N THR A 95 -8.07 1.01 7.46
CA THR A 95 -9.35 0.98 6.74
C THR A 95 -9.32 -0.08 5.62
N GLY A 96 -10.37 -0.10 4.80
CA GLY A 96 -10.45 -0.97 3.64
C GLY A 96 -10.49 -2.45 3.98
N SER A 97 -9.95 -3.28 3.09
CA SER A 97 -10.08 -4.74 3.20
C SER A 97 -9.29 -5.34 4.37
N ALA A 98 -8.17 -4.73 4.75
CA ALA A 98 -7.38 -5.16 5.90
C ALA A 98 -8.11 -4.91 7.22
N ALA A 99 -8.89 -3.82 7.34
CA ALA A 99 -9.71 -3.54 8.52
C ALA A 99 -10.82 -4.60 8.74
N LEU A 100 -11.33 -5.23 7.68
CA LEU A 100 -12.22 -6.39 7.79
C LEU A 100 -11.45 -7.65 8.20
N ALA A 101 -10.30 -7.90 7.61
CA ALA A 101 -9.51 -9.10 7.87
C ALA A 101 -9.03 -9.17 9.33
N VAL A 102 -8.62 -8.04 9.94
CA VAL A 102 -8.23 -8.00 11.35
C VAL A 102 -9.38 -8.32 12.32
N ARG A 103 -10.63 -8.16 11.88
CA ARG A 103 -11.84 -8.57 12.62
C ARG A 103 -12.15 -10.06 12.49
N GLY A 104 -11.35 -10.81 11.74
CA GLY A 104 -11.60 -12.23 11.44
C GLY A 104 -12.61 -12.46 10.32
N ILE A 105 -13.01 -11.42 9.58
CA ILE A 105 -13.87 -11.58 8.40
C ILE A 105 -13.01 -12.16 7.27
N ALA A 106 -13.50 -13.24 6.63
CA ALA A 106 -12.76 -14.03 5.65
C ALA A 106 -12.60 -13.33 4.29
N VAL A 107 -11.92 -12.19 4.28
CA VAL A 107 -11.47 -11.48 3.07
C VAL A 107 -9.95 -11.60 2.93
N SER A 108 -9.45 -11.56 1.70
CA SER A 108 -8.02 -11.45 1.42
C SER A 108 -7.69 -10.00 1.04
N PRO A 109 -6.98 -9.24 1.90
CA PRO A 109 -6.55 -7.89 1.56
C PRO A 109 -5.63 -7.85 0.35
N GLY A 110 -5.82 -6.83 -0.49
CA GLY A 110 -4.92 -6.54 -1.62
C GLY A 110 -3.75 -5.62 -1.25
N ASP A 111 -3.88 -4.94 -0.12
CA ASP A 111 -3.02 -3.88 0.40
C ASP A 111 -3.45 -3.51 1.82
N LEU A 112 -2.70 -2.59 2.43
CA LEU A 112 -3.06 -1.90 3.67
C LEU A 112 -3.39 -0.45 3.35
N ASP A 113 -4.61 -0.03 3.69
CA ASP A 113 -5.06 1.35 3.60
C ASP A 113 -5.01 1.98 5.00
N LEU A 114 -4.21 3.04 5.16
CA LEU A 114 -4.10 3.76 6.43
C LEU A 114 -4.68 5.17 6.29
N VAL A 115 -5.33 5.64 7.34
CA VAL A 115 -5.54 7.07 7.53
C VAL A 115 -4.65 7.53 8.66
N VAL A 116 -3.95 8.64 8.44
CA VAL A 116 -2.94 9.19 9.34
C VAL A 116 -3.32 10.64 9.66
N ALA A 117 -3.03 11.10 10.89
CA ALA A 117 -3.15 12.50 11.24
C ALA A 117 -2.31 13.38 10.29
N ASP A 118 -2.83 14.57 9.98
CA ASP A 118 -2.21 15.48 9.00
C ASP A 118 -0.73 15.75 9.30
N GLY A 119 -0.40 16.07 10.56
CA GLY A 119 0.95 16.37 11.01
C GLY A 119 1.93 15.19 10.98
N ASP A 120 1.44 13.95 10.88
CA ASP A 120 2.28 12.74 10.86
C ASP A 120 2.48 12.17 9.46
N ALA A 121 1.74 12.63 8.45
CA ALA A 121 1.71 12.01 7.13
C ALA A 121 3.08 11.92 6.46
N VAL A 122 3.88 13.00 6.55
CA VAL A 122 5.26 13.05 6.04
C VAL A 122 6.18 12.15 6.87
N ARG A 123 6.02 12.15 8.19
CA ARG A 123 6.81 11.33 9.13
C ARG A 123 6.62 9.84 8.89
N VAL A 124 5.42 9.39 8.51
CA VAL A 124 5.19 8.01 8.08
C VAL A 124 6.07 7.65 6.88
N GLY A 125 6.27 8.57 5.94
CA GLY A 125 7.20 8.36 4.82
C GLY A 125 8.64 8.14 5.26
N GLU A 126 9.10 8.86 6.31
CA GLU A 126 10.42 8.69 6.90
C GLU A 126 10.56 7.33 7.61
N LEU A 127 9.53 6.92 8.36
CA LEU A 127 9.51 5.64 9.08
C LEU A 127 9.47 4.44 8.12
N LEU A 128 8.90 4.62 6.92
CA LEU A 128 8.76 3.60 5.89
C LEU A 128 9.72 3.80 4.70
N LEU A 129 10.79 4.57 4.89
CA LEU A 129 11.67 5.07 3.81
C LEU A 129 12.40 3.97 3.00
N ASP A 130 12.62 2.80 3.58
CA ASP A 130 13.17 1.62 2.91
C ASP A 130 12.20 0.95 1.93
N GLY A 131 10.89 1.14 2.14
CA GLY A 131 9.82 0.68 1.27
C GLY A 131 9.11 1.78 0.47
N LEU A 132 9.35 3.07 0.77
CA LEU A 132 8.68 4.21 0.14
C LEU A 132 8.88 4.20 -1.38
N MET A 133 7.81 4.03 -2.15
CA MET A 133 7.85 3.93 -3.62
C MET A 133 7.26 5.16 -4.30
N GLU A 134 6.21 5.73 -3.71
CA GLU A 134 5.70 7.05 -4.10
C GLU A 134 6.01 7.97 -2.92
N PRO A 135 6.72 9.09 -3.15
CA PRO A 135 7.07 9.99 -2.07
C PRO A 135 5.79 10.60 -1.48
N VAL A 136 5.86 11.02 -0.22
CA VAL A 136 4.71 11.69 0.43
C VAL A 136 4.53 13.04 -0.21
N ALA A 137 3.43 13.23 -0.93
CA ALA A 137 3.17 14.42 -1.70
C ALA A 137 1.84 15.07 -1.29
N PRO A 138 1.71 16.39 -1.45
CA PRO A 138 0.42 17.05 -1.32
C PRO A 138 -0.60 16.45 -2.28
N ALA A 139 -1.82 16.28 -1.79
CA ALA A 139 -2.97 15.87 -2.59
C ALA A 139 -4.01 16.99 -2.58
N ASP A 140 -4.58 17.29 -3.75
CA ASP A 140 -5.69 18.25 -3.89
C ASP A 140 -6.98 17.47 -4.16
N TRP A 141 -7.39 16.68 -3.16
CA TRP A 141 -8.58 15.83 -3.22
C TRP A 141 -9.30 15.81 -1.86
N PHE A 142 -9.67 14.64 -1.34
CA PHE A 142 -10.31 14.53 -0.02
C PHE A 142 -9.32 14.55 1.14
N CYS A 143 -8.01 14.61 0.88
CA CYS A 143 -6.94 14.59 1.87
C CYS A 143 -5.83 15.57 1.49
N SER A 144 -5.05 16.01 2.48
CA SER A 144 -3.90 16.90 2.29
C SER A 144 -2.67 16.17 1.76
N TRP A 145 -2.49 14.89 2.10
CA TRP A 145 -1.29 14.11 1.79
C TRP A 145 -1.62 12.73 1.27
N TRP A 146 -0.75 12.21 0.40
CA TRP A 146 -0.77 10.85 -0.10
C TRP A 146 0.63 10.24 -0.03
N GLY A 147 0.76 8.99 0.41
CA GLY A 147 2.01 8.24 0.38
C GLY A 147 1.80 6.75 0.06
N ARG A 148 2.86 6.11 -0.45
CA ARG A 148 2.84 4.67 -0.75
C ARG A 148 4.19 4.02 -0.54
N ALA A 149 4.18 2.88 0.15
CA ALA A 149 5.32 2.02 0.36
C ALA A 149 5.01 0.56 0.02
N MET A 150 6.04 -0.26 -0.13
CA MET A 150 5.95 -1.72 -0.10
C MET A 150 6.81 -2.24 1.06
N LEU A 151 6.21 -2.89 2.05
CA LEU A 151 6.91 -3.37 3.24
C LEU A 151 7.18 -4.87 3.17
N PRO A 152 8.46 -5.31 3.17
CA PRO A 152 8.81 -6.72 3.09
C PRO A 152 8.39 -7.48 4.36
N PRO A 153 8.14 -8.80 4.26
CA PRO A 153 7.92 -9.62 5.44
C PRO A 153 9.19 -9.70 6.31
N GLY A 154 9.03 -9.57 7.64
CA GLY A 154 10.08 -9.87 8.62
C GLY A 154 11.23 -8.86 8.67
N GLY A 155 10.94 -7.56 8.56
CA GLY A 155 11.91 -6.47 8.45
C GLY A 155 13.18 -6.64 9.31
N ALA A 156 14.31 -6.86 8.65
CA ALA A 156 15.55 -6.30 9.15
C ALA A 156 15.30 -4.78 9.29
N GLY A 157 15.55 -4.22 10.48
CA GLY A 157 15.57 -2.76 10.66
C GLY A 157 16.40 -2.10 9.55
N PRO A 158 16.18 -0.80 9.27
CA PRO A 158 16.51 -0.15 7.99
C PRO A 158 17.78 -0.74 7.39
N ALA A 159 17.64 -1.64 6.41
CA ALA A 159 18.77 -2.30 5.81
C ALA A 159 19.72 -1.20 5.36
N ALA A 160 20.98 -1.26 5.83
CA ALA A 160 22.01 -0.27 5.56
C ALA A 160 21.85 0.22 4.13
N ALA A 161 21.54 1.52 3.99
CA ALA A 161 21.16 2.12 2.74
C ALA A 161 22.12 1.64 1.65
N VAL A 162 21.59 0.99 0.60
CA VAL A 162 22.35 0.81 -0.64
C VAL A 162 22.91 2.19 -0.99
N PRO A 163 24.24 2.36 -1.12
CA PRO A 163 24.81 3.66 -1.39
C PRO A 163 24.14 4.26 -2.61
N LEU A 164 23.65 5.50 -2.50
CA LEU A 164 23.02 6.24 -3.61
C LEU A 164 23.91 6.31 -4.86
N GLY A 165 25.22 6.04 -4.74
CA GLY A 165 26.19 6.05 -5.83
C GLY A 165 26.01 4.99 -6.92
N ALA A 166 25.09 4.01 -6.77
CA ALA A 166 24.81 3.00 -7.79
C ALA A 166 23.56 3.29 -8.65
N LEU A 167 22.84 4.38 -8.38
CA LEU A 167 21.58 4.69 -9.06
C LEU A 167 21.78 5.90 -9.98
N GLY A 168 21.55 5.70 -11.28
CA GLY A 168 21.81 6.71 -12.29
C GLY A 168 21.01 8.01 -12.05
N PRO A 169 21.55 9.17 -12.48
CA PRO A 169 20.93 10.47 -12.25
C PRO A 169 19.52 10.58 -12.86
N ALA A 170 18.83 11.69 -12.54
CA ALA A 170 17.58 12.08 -13.22
C ALA A 170 17.74 11.93 -14.75
N GLY A 171 16.84 11.17 -15.38
CA GLY A 171 16.95 10.73 -16.78
C GLY A 171 17.38 9.27 -16.98
N SER A 172 17.64 8.51 -15.92
CA SER A 172 17.97 7.09 -16.02
C SER A 172 16.75 6.23 -16.39
N SER A 173 16.93 5.33 -17.36
CA SER A 173 15.97 4.27 -17.70
C SER A 173 16.54 2.94 -17.25
N VAL A 174 15.73 2.10 -16.60
CA VAL A 174 16.14 0.79 -16.08
C VAL A 174 15.15 -0.27 -16.55
N LEU A 175 15.68 -1.42 -16.94
CA LEU A 175 14.89 -2.61 -17.24
C LEU A 175 14.52 -3.31 -15.92
N VAL A 176 13.24 -3.64 -15.79
CA VAL A 176 12.74 -4.41 -14.65
C VAL A 176 12.30 -5.78 -15.18
N GLY A 177 13.16 -6.77 -14.95
CA GLY A 177 12.90 -8.17 -15.26
C GLY A 177 12.23 -8.91 -14.09
N ALA A 178 11.48 -9.96 -14.41
CA ALA A 178 11.16 -10.98 -13.41
C ALA A 178 12.46 -11.74 -13.07
N PRO A 179 12.66 -12.23 -11.83
CA PRO A 179 13.77 -13.14 -11.57
C PRO A 179 13.63 -14.35 -12.49
N GLU A 180 14.64 -14.59 -13.33
CA GLU A 180 14.73 -15.81 -14.16
C GLU A 180 14.63 -17.04 -13.24
N PRO A 181 13.75 -18.01 -13.51
CA PRO A 181 13.80 -19.28 -12.81
C PRO A 181 15.12 -19.95 -13.19
N GLY A 182 16.06 -20.00 -12.23
CA GLY A 182 17.32 -20.70 -12.42
C GLY A 182 17.09 -22.13 -12.90
N PRO A 183 17.96 -22.68 -13.78
CA PRO A 183 17.75 -24.00 -14.33
C PRO A 183 17.79 -25.04 -13.22
N GLY A 184 16.71 -25.81 -13.13
CA GLY A 184 16.52 -26.83 -12.09
C GLY A 184 17.58 -27.93 -12.15
N SER A 185 17.95 -28.41 -10.97
CA SER A 185 18.52 -29.75 -10.77
C SER A 185 17.93 -30.30 -9.49
N ALA A 186 17.26 -31.45 -9.61
CA ALA A 186 16.52 -32.09 -8.54
C ALA A 186 17.44 -32.80 -7.54
N SER A 187 16.91 -32.90 -6.31
CA SER A 187 17.19 -33.87 -5.23
C SER A 187 17.88 -33.29 -3.99
N GLY A 188 17.08 -33.21 -2.93
CA GLY A 188 17.49 -32.78 -1.59
C GLY A 188 16.32 -32.10 -0.88
N ARG A 189 15.71 -32.80 0.10
CA ARG A 189 14.84 -32.15 1.08
C ARG A 189 15.71 -31.31 2.01
N GLU A 190 16.01 -30.09 1.56
CA GLU A 190 16.47 -29.02 2.44
C GLU A 190 15.38 -27.97 2.48
N SER A 191 14.98 -27.58 3.68
CA SER A 191 14.24 -26.36 3.96
C SER A 191 15.09 -25.18 3.48
N GLY A 192 14.96 -24.86 2.19
CA GLY A 192 15.55 -23.67 1.60
C GLY A 192 15.03 -22.41 2.29
N PRO A 193 15.80 -21.31 2.26
CA PRO A 193 15.34 -20.05 2.81
C PRO A 193 14.05 -19.66 2.09
N ALA A 194 13.02 -19.26 2.84
CA ALA A 194 11.81 -18.69 2.28
C ALA A 194 12.21 -17.66 1.23
N GLY A 195 11.85 -17.89 -0.04
CA GLY A 195 12.09 -16.94 -1.11
C GLY A 195 11.56 -15.59 -0.65
N GLY A 196 12.44 -14.60 -0.53
CA GLY A 196 12.13 -13.30 0.06
C GLY A 196 10.95 -12.67 -0.67
N GLY A 197 9.75 -12.88 -0.12
CA GLY A 197 8.51 -12.49 -0.75
C GLY A 197 8.49 -10.99 -0.96
N ALA A 198 8.00 -10.56 -2.11
CA ALA A 198 7.68 -9.16 -2.31
C ALA A 198 6.74 -8.72 -1.17
N GLY A 199 7.07 -7.62 -0.51
CA GLY A 199 6.29 -7.04 0.58
C GLY A 199 4.83 -6.73 0.21
N ALA A 200 4.02 -6.27 1.16
CA ALA A 200 2.68 -5.79 0.82
C ALA A 200 2.69 -4.28 0.59
N ARG A 201 1.79 -3.83 -0.28
CA ARG A 201 1.54 -2.40 -0.51
C ARG A 201 0.88 -1.79 0.71
N VAL A 202 1.44 -0.67 1.16
CA VAL A 202 0.88 0.19 2.20
C VAL A 202 0.62 1.56 1.58
N GLU A 203 -0.62 1.99 1.61
CA GLU A 203 -1.06 3.32 1.16
C GLU A 203 -1.55 4.10 2.38
N TRP A 204 -1.28 5.40 2.40
CA TRP A 204 -1.85 6.25 3.43
C TRP A 204 -2.26 7.61 2.91
N VAL A 205 -3.32 8.11 3.53
CA VAL A 205 -3.82 9.46 3.36
C VAL A 205 -3.66 10.24 4.66
N GLY A 206 -3.16 11.47 4.55
CA GLY A 206 -2.98 12.39 5.67
C GLY A 206 -3.93 13.58 5.57
N GLY A 207 -4.49 14.02 6.69
CA GLY A 207 -5.35 15.20 6.72
C GLY A 207 -6.64 15.02 5.92
N VAL A 208 -7.34 13.89 6.13
CA VAL A 208 -8.62 13.63 5.47
C VAL A 208 -9.66 14.66 5.91
N GLY A 209 -10.22 15.39 4.95
CA GLY A 209 -11.18 16.46 5.16
C GLY A 209 -12.64 16.04 4.93
N PRO A 210 -13.60 16.97 5.13
CA PRO A 210 -15.04 16.69 4.98
C PRO A 210 -15.47 16.14 3.62
N ALA A 211 -14.75 16.49 2.55
CA ALA A 211 -15.01 16.00 1.20
C ALA A 211 -14.93 14.47 1.09
N ALA A 212 -14.27 13.78 2.02
CA ALA A 212 -14.25 12.32 2.09
C ALA A 212 -15.61 11.69 2.44
N ASP A 213 -16.53 12.45 3.05
CA ASP A 213 -17.88 11.99 3.40
C ASP A 213 -18.96 12.57 2.49
N GLU A 214 -18.56 13.17 1.36
CA GLU A 214 -19.47 13.73 0.37
C GLU A 214 -19.52 12.85 -0.90
N PRO A 215 -20.71 12.52 -1.43
CA PRO A 215 -22.04 12.87 -0.91
C PRO A 215 -22.52 11.97 0.25
N LEU A 216 -21.78 10.92 0.59
CA LEU A 216 -22.16 9.94 1.62
C LEU A 216 -20.94 9.55 2.46
N PRO A 217 -21.11 9.29 3.77
CA PRO A 217 -20.03 8.88 4.65
C PRO A 217 -19.21 7.69 4.13
N THR A 218 -17.89 7.75 4.30
CA THR A 218 -16.96 6.68 3.98
C THR A 218 -16.38 6.03 5.25
N ASP A 219 -15.65 4.94 5.08
CA ASP A 219 -14.94 4.23 6.13
C ASP A 219 -13.53 4.80 6.39
N PHE A 220 -13.20 5.95 5.79
CA PHE A 220 -11.93 6.65 5.99
C PHE A 220 -12.08 8.15 6.26
N GLY A 221 -13.30 8.71 6.13
CA GLY A 221 -13.62 10.11 6.39
C GLY A 221 -13.87 10.46 7.86
N PRO A 222 -14.17 11.74 8.16
CA PRO A 222 -14.46 12.21 9.52
C PRO A 222 -15.55 11.43 10.27
N ALA A 223 -16.59 10.95 9.57
CA ALA A 223 -17.65 10.14 10.17
C ALA A 223 -17.14 8.81 10.73
N ALA A 224 -16.16 8.19 10.06
CA ALA A 224 -15.48 7.01 10.58
C ALA A 224 -14.52 7.36 11.73
N ALA A 225 -13.76 8.46 11.61
CA ALA A 225 -12.83 8.91 12.64
C ALA A 225 -13.52 9.16 14.00
N ALA A 226 -14.76 9.68 13.99
CA ALA A 226 -15.56 9.91 15.18
C ALA A 226 -16.07 8.62 15.87
N ARG A 227 -15.98 7.47 15.18
CA ARG A 227 -16.61 6.21 15.57
C ARG A 227 -15.65 5.02 15.47
N LEU A 228 -14.34 5.27 15.54
CA LEU A 228 -13.34 4.21 15.45
C LEU A 228 -13.54 3.18 16.56
N GLU A 229 -13.38 1.92 16.19
CA GLU A 229 -13.39 0.78 17.10
C GLU A 229 -11.96 0.24 17.23
N THR A 230 -11.62 -0.27 18.41
CA THR A 230 -10.32 -0.92 18.64
C THR A 230 -10.52 -2.44 18.59
N VAL A 231 -9.76 -3.10 17.72
CA VAL A 231 -9.77 -4.56 17.56
C VAL A 231 -8.42 -5.11 18.02
N ARG A 232 -8.45 -6.18 18.81
CA ARG A 232 -7.25 -6.94 19.16
C ARG A 232 -6.90 -7.86 17.99
N TRP A 233 -5.74 -7.65 17.38
CA TRP A 233 -5.23 -8.48 16.30
C TRP A 233 -3.80 -8.90 16.61
N ARG A 234 -3.59 -10.19 16.83
CA ARG A 234 -2.33 -10.74 17.40
C ARG A 234 -1.95 -9.96 18.66
N ASP A 235 -0.72 -9.43 18.68
CA ASP A 235 -0.17 -8.64 19.78
C ASP A 235 -0.45 -7.14 19.67
N TRP A 236 -1.24 -6.70 18.68
CA TRP A 236 -1.50 -5.30 18.38
C TRP A 236 -2.95 -4.88 18.66
N SER A 237 -3.13 -3.60 19.00
CA SER A 237 -4.44 -2.97 19.19
C SER A 237 -4.67 -2.01 18.03
N VAL A 238 -5.47 -2.44 17.05
CA VAL A 238 -5.63 -1.73 15.78
C VAL A 238 -6.96 -0.98 15.80
N ARG A 239 -6.92 0.34 15.55
CA ARG A 239 -8.14 1.13 15.31
C ARG A 239 -8.63 0.90 13.89
N VAL A 240 -9.94 0.72 13.75
CA VAL A 240 -10.63 0.44 12.49
C VAL A 240 -11.96 1.18 12.43
N PRO A 241 -12.48 1.52 11.23
CA PRO A 241 -13.80 2.11 11.07
C PRO A 241 -14.91 1.13 11.49
N PRO A 242 -16.08 1.63 11.90
CA PRO A 242 -17.19 0.79 12.30
C PRO A 242 -17.73 -0.02 11.11
N LEU A 243 -18.22 -1.23 11.39
CA LEU A 243 -18.58 -2.19 10.34
C LEU A 243 -19.74 -1.74 9.45
N ASP A 244 -20.69 -0.96 9.97
CA ASP A 244 -21.81 -0.42 9.20
C ASP A 244 -21.33 0.52 8.08
N LEU A 245 -20.29 1.33 8.33
CA LEU A 245 -19.68 2.18 7.31
C LEU A 245 -18.94 1.35 6.25
N GLN A 246 -18.12 0.37 6.67
CA GLN A 246 -17.42 -0.53 5.75
C GLN A 246 -18.40 -1.32 4.87
N ARG A 247 -19.52 -1.76 5.44
CA ARG A 247 -20.62 -2.42 4.72
C ARG A 247 -21.26 -1.48 3.71
N ALA A 248 -21.61 -0.26 4.12
CA ALA A 248 -22.25 0.73 3.25
C ALA A 248 -21.34 1.11 2.07
N VAL A 249 -20.04 1.32 2.30
CA VAL A 249 -19.04 1.55 1.25
C VAL A 249 -18.96 0.36 0.31
N SER A 250 -18.89 -0.87 0.85
CA SER A 250 -18.81 -2.10 0.05
C SER A 250 -20.03 -2.27 -0.85
N LEU A 251 -21.23 -1.99 -0.34
CA LEU A 251 -22.47 -2.04 -1.12
C LEU A 251 -22.47 -1.02 -2.27
N ARG A 252 -22.08 0.23 -2.01
CA ARG A 252 -22.00 1.29 -3.04
C ARG A 252 -20.97 0.97 -4.12
N ARG A 253 -19.90 0.24 -3.78
CA ARG A 253 -18.87 -0.22 -4.71
C ARG A 253 -19.26 -1.51 -5.46
N GLY A 254 -20.45 -2.06 -5.23
CA GLY A 254 -20.92 -3.30 -5.86
C GLY A 254 -20.21 -4.56 -5.35
N LEU A 255 -19.58 -4.51 -4.18
CA LEU A 255 -18.83 -5.64 -3.60
C LEU A 255 -19.77 -6.55 -2.81
N HIS A 256 -20.75 -7.16 -3.48
CA HIS A 256 -21.83 -7.92 -2.85
C HIS A 256 -21.32 -9.11 -2.02
N ASP A 257 -20.29 -9.83 -2.48
CA ASP A 257 -19.68 -10.93 -1.71
C ASP A 257 -19.09 -10.43 -0.39
N ARG A 258 -18.47 -9.25 -0.39
CA ARG A 258 -17.93 -8.62 0.82
C ARG A 258 -19.06 -8.21 1.77
N VAL A 259 -20.16 -7.69 1.25
CA VAL A 259 -21.35 -7.37 2.07
C VAL A 259 -21.90 -8.63 2.74
N ALA A 260 -22.01 -9.75 2.00
CA ALA A 260 -22.45 -11.02 2.57
C ALA A 260 -21.52 -11.55 3.67
N LEU A 261 -20.20 -11.40 3.49
CA LEU A 261 -19.22 -11.76 4.52
C LEU A 261 -19.34 -10.90 5.79
N ILE A 262 -19.58 -9.59 5.63
CA ILE A 262 -19.82 -8.69 6.78
C ILE A 262 -21.12 -9.10 7.50
N ASP A 263 -22.20 -9.33 6.76
CA ASP A 263 -23.51 -9.69 7.32
C ASP A 263 -23.49 -11.06 8.01
N GLY A 264 -22.71 -12.01 7.49
CA GLY A 264 -22.53 -13.34 8.05
C GLY A 264 -21.56 -13.41 9.25
N SER A 265 -20.81 -12.34 9.53
CA SER A 265 -19.76 -12.36 10.57
C SER A 265 -20.31 -12.38 12.00
N GLY A 266 -21.61 -12.14 12.19
CA GLY A 266 -22.22 -12.09 13.52
C GLY A 266 -21.68 -10.96 14.41
N ALA A 267 -20.85 -10.05 13.87
CA ALA A 267 -20.39 -8.85 14.53
C ALA A 267 -21.55 -7.85 14.60
N SER A 268 -22.54 -8.15 15.45
CA SER A 268 -23.61 -7.23 15.79
C SER A 268 -23.04 -6.03 16.53
N CYS A 269 -23.43 -4.84 16.11
CA CYS A 269 -23.38 -3.63 16.91
C CYS A 269 -24.05 -3.90 18.27
N VAL A 270 -23.28 -4.16 19.31
CA VAL A 270 -23.77 -3.99 20.68
C VAL A 270 -23.76 -2.49 20.92
N VAL A 271 -24.91 -1.86 20.69
CA VAL A 271 -25.19 -0.53 21.21
C VAL A 271 -25.74 -0.79 22.60
N ASP A 272 -24.87 -0.77 23.61
CA ASP A 272 -25.35 -0.72 24.99
C ASP A 272 -26.10 0.62 25.16
N GLY A 273 -27.38 0.50 25.52
CA GLY A 273 -28.31 1.62 25.73
C GLY A 273 -28.17 2.29 27.09
#